data_AF-A0A239QIS5-F1
#
_entry.id   AF-A0A239QIS5-F1
#
_cell.length_a   1.000
_cell.length_b   1.000
_cell.length_c   1.000
_cell.angle_alpha   90.00
_cell.angle_beta   90.00
_cell.angle_gamma   90.00
#
_symmetry.space_group_name_H-M   'P 1'
#
loop_
_entity.id
_entity.type
_entity.pdbx_description
1 polymer ?
#
loop_
_entity_poly.entity_id
_entity_poly.type
_entity_poly.pdbx_seq_one_letter_code
_entity_poly.pdbx_strand_id
1 'polypeptide(L)'
;MAMMERPQVRDITGGKCWEHTFDQFFLKVYVPDNKIDGQTNNYGFRAPLLLVFEEEKQSMDSAVDFARETGLANIAANVDSSVLFVYPTAEGGWAGADESFYASVIAEIKMIQVYKDGIVENFDFFTQTFKGYFVRGAIFRADIYSYGASADYVAKYLLRSLQGEYLWGPGEITPAMCSMERLSVVPDVQRRDIPILSVGNSEEINKAFGGCEHLLVKAKADYEADFDAFVKHFKMWCGKVELEPDFKALNMTEDAGCVTVNTSPDNRIIKDVKTHKVGYFAYYNNGLFDNGPVPLVLGFHGGGDSSMYLTFVAGWWEICHRYNFLFVSVENHQNVTATEAVEVIEGLKKRYPIDEHRIYATGFSMGSGKTWDCYQEYPDIFAGIMPASALFPVYKTFWGGPPTERLNKTVPVPVFYSGGEESHLPELPFHSDSALERVQYVAEVNQLKKKFDGVSFEQKDSWEQPIWGIPGDKVEKIYDPSRGSTLTVHYYESEDGVIRTAFASVSGQIHECRHHSCENAWKFISRFTR
;
A
#
# COMPACT_ATOMS: atom_id res chain seq x y z
N MET A 1 21.73 -10.68 -9.67
CA MET A 1 20.92 -11.74 -10.32
C MET A 1 20.12 -12.39 -9.21
N ALA A 2 18.82 -12.59 -9.43
CA ALA A 2 17.94 -13.18 -8.43
C ALA A 2 18.43 -14.54 -7.93
N MET A 3 18.14 -14.85 -6.67
CA MET A 3 18.49 -16.16 -6.09
C MET A 3 17.56 -17.23 -6.68
N MET A 4 18.10 -18.18 -7.44
CA MET A 4 17.27 -19.24 -8.05
C MET A 4 16.98 -20.40 -7.10
N GLU A 5 17.74 -20.49 -6.00
CA GLU A 5 17.54 -21.45 -4.92
C GLU A 5 17.22 -20.69 -3.63
N ARG A 6 16.32 -21.25 -2.81
CA ARG A 6 15.96 -20.63 -1.54
C ARG A 6 17.18 -20.67 -0.61
N PRO A 7 17.61 -19.55 -0.03
CA PRO A 7 18.70 -19.53 0.95
C PRO A 7 18.44 -20.49 2.11
N GLN A 8 19.49 -21.14 2.60
CA GLN A 8 19.39 -21.98 3.79
C GLN A 8 19.17 -21.09 5.02
N VAL A 9 17.99 -21.20 5.62
CA VAL A 9 17.65 -20.48 6.85
C VAL A 9 18.16 -21.25 8.06
N ARG A 10 18.85 -20.55 8.96
CA ARG A 10 19.33 -21.06 10.24
C ARG A 10 18.51 -20.45 11.37
N ASP A 11 17.88 -21.30 12.18
CA ASP A 11 17.27 -20.88 13.45
C ASP A 11 18.37 -20.56 14.46
N ILE A 12 18.23 -19.42 15.15
CA ILE A 12 19.13 -18.97 16.20
C ILE A 12 18.31 -18.49 17.41
N THR A 13 18.93 -18.33 18.58
CA THR A 13 18.23 -17.76 19.74
C THR A 13 17.71 -16.37 19.38
N GLY A 14 16.41 -16.10 19.47
CA GLY A 14 15.84 -14.77 19.22
C GLY A 14 15.62 -14.41 17.74
N GLY A 15 15.57 -15.40 16.84
CA GLY A 15 15.16 -15.18 15.46
C GLY A 15 15.74 -16.19 14.48
N LYS A 16 15.80 -15.79 13.21
CA LYS A 16 16.35 -16.57 12.10
C LYS A 16 17.33 -15.75 11.32
N CYS A 17 18.31 -16.40 10.70
CA CYS A 17 19.24 -15.71 9.81
C CYS A 17 19.57 -16.55 8.58
N TRP A 18 19.97 -15.86 7.51
CA TRP A 18 20.48 -16.48 6.29
C TRP A 18 21.40 -15.51 5.55
N GLU A 19 22.25 -16.04 4.68
CA GLU A 19 23.20 -15.25 3.89
C GLU A 19 23.26 -15.72 2.45
N HIS A 20 23.68 -14.80 1.57
CA HIS A 20 23.91 -15.07 0.16
C HIS A 20 25.05 -14.21 -0.38
N THR A 21 25.75 -14.69 -1.40
CA THR A 21 26.76 -13.91 -2.12
C THR A 21 26.26 -13.63 -3.52
N PHE A 22 25.98 -12.36 -3.80
CA PHE A 22 25.69 -11.86 -5.14
C PHE A 22 26.98 -11.41 -5.83
N ASP A 23 26.91 -11.12 -7.13
CA ASP A 23 28.08 -10.71 -7.91
C ASP A 23 28.78 -9.46 -7.35
N GLN A 24 28.02 -8.48 -6.85
CA GLN A 24 28.54 -7.19 -6.35
C GLN A 24 28.58 -7.06 -4.83
N PHE A 25 27.90 -7.94 -4.08
CA PHE A 25 27.81 -7.80 -2.63
C PHE A 25 27.56 -9.13 -1.90
N PHE A 26 28.07 -9.20 -0.68
CA PHE A 26 27.66 -10.17 0.33
C PHE A 26 26.44 -9.63 1.06
N LEU A 27 25.44 -10.48 1.26
CA LEU A 27 24.24 -10.18 2.01
C LEU A 27 24.11 -11.12 3.21
N LYS A 28 23.81 -10.56 4.37
CA LYS A 28 23.30 -11.28 5.54
C LYS A 28 21.96 -10.69 5.95
N VAL A 29 21.03 -11.54 6.31
CA VAL A 29 19.69 -11.14 6.74
C VAL A 29 19.44 -11.73 8.11
N TYR A 30 19.09 -10.86 9.06
CA TYR A 30 18.59 -11.25 10.38
C TYR A 30 17.11 -10.89 10.49
N VAL A 31 16.30 -11.91 10.78
CA VAL A 31 14.86 -11.81 11.01
C VAL A 31 14.62 -12.05 12.50
N PRO A 32 14.44 -10.99 13.31
CA PRO A 32 14.25 -11.13 14.74
C PRO A 32 12.89 -11.78 15.07
N ASP A 33 12.84 -12.53 16.15
CA ASP A 33 11.56 -12.98 16.70
C ASP A 33 10.70 -11.78 17.08
N ASN A 34 9.40 -11.88 16.83
CA ASN A 34 8.45 -10.82 17.15
C ASN A 34 7.18 -11.36 17.80
N LYS A 35 6.40 -10.45 18.40
CA LYS A 35 5.16 -10.76 19.13
C LYS A 35 3.90 -10.51 18.30
N ILE A 36 4.04 -10.02 17.08
CA ILE A 36 2.93 -9.62 16.23
C ILE A 36 2.60 -10.73 15.23
N ASP A 37 1.36 -10.76 14.75
CA ASP A 37 0.93 -11.71 13.72
C ASP A 37 1.15 -11.12 12.32
N GLY A 38 2.42 -10.98 11.93
CA GLY A 38 2.80 -10.37 10.65
C GLY A 38 2.43 -11.19 9.40
N GLN A 39 2.17 -12.48 9.59
CA GLN A 39 1.66 -13.37 8.54
C GLN A 39 0.18 -13.11 8.23
N THR A 40 -0.61 -12.73 9.24
CA THR A 40 -2.02 -12.35 9.06
C THR A 40 -2.16 -10.87 8.69
N ASN A 41 -1.33 -10.00 9.29
CA ASN A 41 -1.36 -8.55 9.09
C ASN A 41 -0.05 -8.09 8.44
N ASN A 42 -0.11 -7.61 7.19
CA ASN A 42 1.09 -7.27 6.43
C ASN A 42 1.55 -5.83 6.68
N TYR A 43 2.54 -5.66 7.57
CA TYR A 43 3.17 -4.38 7.88
C TYR A 43 4.17 -3.88 6.83
N GLY A 44 4.46 -4.70 5.81
CA GLY A 44 5.62 -4.53 4.92
C GLY A 44 5.67 -3.20 4.17
N PHE A 45 4.52 -2.55 3.93
CA PHE A 45 4.48 -1.26 3.26
C PHE A 45 5.09 -0.12 4.10
N ARG A 46 4.87 -0.13 5.41
CA ARG A 46 5.40 0.90 6.33
C ARG A 46 6.68 0.49 7.05
N ALA A 47 6.96 -0.81 7.05
CA ALA A 47 8.18 -1.35 7.61
C ALA A 47 9.42 -0.67 6.99
N PRO A 48 10.42 -0.30 7.81
CA PRO A 48 11.67 0.21 7.27
C PRO A 48 12.43 -0.92 6.58
N LEU A 49 13.17 -0.56 5.54
CA LEU A 49 14.21 -1.39 4.96
C LEU A 49 15.53 -0.98 5.62
N LEU A 50 15.86 -1.68 6.71
CA LEU A 50 17.06 -1.40 7.51
C LEU A 50 18.29 -1.98 6.81
N LEU A 51 19.07 -1.12 6.17
CA LEU A 51 20.30 -1.49 5.45
C LEU A 51 21.52 -1.05 6.26
N VAL A 52 22.24 -2.01 6.83
CA VAL A 52 23.53 -1.79 7.48
C VAL A 52 24.64 -2.03 6.47
N PHE A 53 25.30 -0.95 6.06
CA PHE A 53 26.48 -1.01 5.22
C PHE A 53 27.69 -1.26 6.13
N GLU A 54 28.14 -2.51 6.21
CA GLU A 54 29.21 -2.90 7.10
C GLU A 54 30.52 -2.21 6.71
N GLU A 55 31.24 -1.59 7.63
CA GLU A 55 32.56 -0.99 7.33
C GLU A 55 33.55 -2.05 6.83
N GLU A 56 33.58 -3.19 7.52
CA GLU A 56 34.36 -4.38 7.20
C GLU A 56 33.43 -5.60 7.18
N LYS A 57 33.74 -6.60 6.35
CA LYS A 57 32.90 -7.81 6.27
C LYS A 57 32.84 -8.53 7.61
N GLN A 58 31.66 -8.59 8.21
CA GLN A 58 31.46 -9.27 9.50
C GLN A 58 31.00 -10.73 9.32
N SER A 59 31.16 -11.54 10.36
CA SER A 59 30.49 -12.84 10.45
C SER A 59 28.99 -12.67 10.67
N MET A 60 28.18 -13.70 10.36
CA MET A 60 26.75 -13.71 10.66
C MET A 60 26.46 -13.45 12.15
N ASP A 61 27.20 -14.09 13.05
CA ASP A 61 26.95 -13.95 14.48
C ASP A 61 27.26 -12.52 14.96
N SER A 62 28.34 -11.89 14.45
CA SER A 62 28.67 -10.49 14.77
C SER A 62 27.61 -9.51 14.25
N ALA A 63 27.08 -9.75 13.06
CA ALA A 63 26.00 -8.94 12.49
C ALA A 63 24.71 -9.05 13.31
N VAL A 64 24.36 -10.26 13.75
CA VAL A 64 23.21 -10.47 14.64
C VAL A 64 23.40 -9.77 15.97
N ASP A 65 24.58 -9.88 16.59
CA ASP A 65 24.89 -9.21 17.85
C ASP A 65 24.82 -7.69 17.68
N PHE A 66 25.36 -7.15 16.58
CA PHE A 66 25.23 -5.75 16.23
C PHE A 66 23.77 -5.28 16.16
N ALA A 67 22.90 -6.02 15.44
CA ALA A 67 21.48 -5.66 15.33
C ALA A 67 20.79 -5.60 16.71
N ARG A 68 21.18 -6.49 17.63
CA ARG A 68 20.62 -6.55 18.99
C ARG A 68 21.12 -5.44 19.88
N GLU A 69 22.43 -5.26 19.94
CA GLU A 69 23.07 -4.28 20.82
C GLU A 69 22.69 -2.85 20.45
N THR A 70 22.46 -2.60 19.16
CA THR A 70 22.09 -1.27 18.66
C THR A 70 20.58 -1.02 18.64
N GLY A 71 19.75 -2.04 18.85
CA GLY A 71 18.29 -1.95 18.87
C GLY A 71 17.62 -1.99 17.49
N LEU A 72 18.37 -2.11 16.39
CA LEU A 72 17.78 -2.32 15.04
C LEU A 72 16.92 -3.58 14.97
N ALA A 73 17.27 -4.61 15.73
CA ALA A 73 16.45 -5.82 15.87
C ALA A 73 15.06 -5.52 16.48
N ASN A 74 14.98 -4.60 17.45
CA ASN A 74 13.70 -4.21 18.05
C ASN A 74 12.83 -3.44 17.05
N ILE A 75 13.44 -2.52 16.30
CA ILE A 75 12.75 -1.78 15.22
C ILE A 75 12.17 -2.76 14.19
N ALA A 76 12.98 -3.71 13.71
CA ALA A 76 12.53 -4.72 12.75
C ALA A 76 11.42 -5.62 13.32
N ALA A 77 11.57 -6.08 14.57
CA ALA A 77 10.59 -6.96 15.22
C ALA A 77 9.22 -6.30 15.39
N ASN A 78 9.17 -4.99 15.64
CA ASN A 78 7.91 -4.27 15.86
C ASN A 78 7.00 -4.19 14.61
N VAL A 79 7.53 -4.52 13.43
CA VAL A 79 6.80 -4.45 12.15
C VAL A 79 7.09 -5.66 11.24
N ASP A 80 7.46 -6.80 11.83
CA ASP A 80 7.75 -8.07 11.13
C ASP A 80 8.67 -7.88 9.90
N SER A 81 9.76 -7.13 10.10
CA SER A 81 10.79 -6.83 9.10
C SER A 81 12.12 -7.51 9.43
N SER A 82 13.17 -7.18 8.69
CA SER A 82 14.51 -7.76 8.81
C SER A 82 15.58 -6.66 8.89
N VAL A 83 16.73 -6.99 9.46
CA VAL A 83 17.95 -6.17 9.38
C VAL A 83 18.86 -6.80 8.34
N LEU A 84 19.24 -6.03 7.32
CA LEU A 84 20.09 -6.48 6.22
C LEU A 84 21.49 -5.90 6.40
N PHE A 85 22.50 -6.75 6.28
CA PHE A 85 23.89 -6.36 6.32
C PHE A 85 24.52 -6.60 4.96
N VAL A 86 25.11 -5.55 4.39
CA VAL A 86 25.70 -5.60 3.05
C VAL A 86 27.15 -5.17 3.07
N TYR A 87 27.97 -5.88 2.28
CA TYR A 87 29.39 -5.57 2.09
C TYR A 87 29.80 -5.86 0.64
N PRO A 88 30.61 -5.02 -0.03
CA PRO A 88 31.02 -5.24 -1.42
C PRO A 88 31.84 -6.51 -1.64
N THR A 89 31.63 -7.17 -2.78
CA THR A 89 32.53 -8.25 -3.27
C THR A 89 33.74 -7.70 -4.03
N ALA A 90 33.73 -6.41 -4.36
CA ALA A 90 34.80 -5.73 -5.09
C ALA A 90 36.16 -5.92 -4.40
N GLU A 91 37.22 -6.01 -5.22
CA GLU A 91 38.59 -6.03 -4.70
C GLU A 91 38.85 -4.73 -3.92
N GLY A 92 39.33 -4.86 -2.67
CA GLY A 92 39.49 -3.71 -1.77
C GLY A 92 38.20 -3.23 -1.10
N GLY A 93 37.09 -3.98 -1.19
CA GLY A 93 35.84 -3.68 -0.49
C GLY A 93 35.21 -2.37 -0.97
N TRP A 94 34.92 -1.45 -0.04
CA TRP A 94 34.34 -0.14 -0.34
C TRP A 94 35.21 0.73 -1.27
N ALA A 95 36.53 0.57 -1.25
CA ALA A 95 37.41 1.31 -2.16
C ALA A 95 37.22 0.88 -3.63
N GLY A 96 36.80 -0.37 -3.85
CA GLY A 96 36.50 -0.91 -5.18
C GLY A 96 35.02 -0.84 -5.58
N ALA A 97 34.12 -0.47 -4.64
CA ALA A 97 32.70 -0.33 -4.92
C ALA A 97 32.41 0.96 -5.72
N ASP A 98 31.60 0.85 -6.77
CA ASP A 98 31.21 1.97 -7.62
C ASP A 98 29.73 2.36 -7.45
N GLU A 99 29.28 3.34 -8.23
CA GLU A 99 27.91 3.87 -8.18
C GLU A 99 26.82 2.83 -8.51
N SER A 100 27.17 1.69 -9.13
CA SER A 100 26.22 0.62 -9.44
C SER A 100 25.88 -0.26 -8.23
N PHE A 101 26.73 -0.26 -7.18
CA PHE A 101 26.57 -1.14 -6.02
C PHE A 101 25.21 -0.98 -5.32
N TYR A 102 24.76 0.25 -5.04
CA TYR A 102 23.49 0.43 -4.37
C TYR A 102 22.30 -0.03 -5.24
N ALA A 103 22.34 0.26 -6.54
CA ALA A 103 21.30 -0.21 -7.46
C ALA A 103 21.23 -1.74 -7.54
N SER A 104 22.37 -2.44 -7.44
CA SER A 104 22.39 -3.90 -7.41
C SER A 104 21.83 -4.48 -6.11
N VAL A 105 22.04 -3.83 -4.96
CA VAL A 105 21.38 -4.20 -3.69
C VAL A 105 19.87 -4.04 -3.80
N ILE A 106 19.40 -2.88 -4.26
CA ILE A 106 17.96 -2.58 -4.36
C ILE A 106 17.23 -3.50 -5.35
N ALA A 107 17.88 -3.90 -6.43
CA ALA A 107 17.31 -4.82 -7.41
C ALA A 107 16.89 -6.17 -6.78
N GLU A 108 17.53 -6.59 -5.68
CA GLU A 108 17.29 -7.85 -4.98
C GLU A 108 16.27 -7.73 -3.83
N ILE A 109 15.65 -6.55 -3.65
CA ILE A 109 14.58 -6.30 -2.69
C ILE A 109 13.22 -6.31 -3.39
N LYS A 110 12.22 -6.98 -2.80
CA LYS A 110 10.84 -7.02 -3.32
C LYS A 110 9.81 -6.94 -2.19
N MET A 111 8.75 -6.18 -2.42
CA MET A 111 7.63 -6.01 -1.49
C MET A 111 6.45 -6.90 -1.91
N ILE A 112 6.57 -8.20 -1.68
CA ILE A 112 5.52 -9.19 -2.02
C ILE A 112 4.78 -9.61 -0.74
N GLN A 113 3.46 -9.75 -0.82
CA GLN A 113 2.59 -10.05 0.33
C GLN A 113 2.80 -11.45 0.91
N VAL A 114 3.20 -12.41 0.10
CA VAL A 114 3.47 -13.80 0.52
C VAL A 114 4.96 -13.95 0.77
N TYR A 115 5.32 -14.24 2.02
CA TYR A 115 6.72 -14.32 2.43
C TYR A 115 6.87 -15.23 3.64
N LYS A 116 8.11 -15.67 3.85
CA LYS A 116 8.50 -16.41 5.04
C LYS A 116 9.99 -16.23 5.31
N ASP A 117 10.36 -16.08 6.57
CA ASP A 117 11.76 -15.94 7.01
C ASP A 117 12.51 -14.78 6.32
N GLY A 118 11.80 -13.66 6.07
CA GLY A 118 12.36 -12.49 5.37
C GLY A 118 12.59 -12.69 3.86
N ILE A 119 12.09 -13.79 3.28
CA ILE A 119 12.27 -14.15 1.87
C ILE A 119 10.91 -14.17 1.17
N VAL A 120 10.84 -13.61 -0.03
CA VAL A 120 9.68 -13.68 -0.92
C VAL A 120 10.00 -14.52 -2.16
N GLU A 121 8.97 -15.17 -2.71
CA GLU A 121 9.01 -15.81 -4.01
C GLU A 121 8.36 -14.90 -5.04
N ASN A 122 9.04 -14.64 -6.15
CA ASN A 122 8.50 -13.82 -7.22
C ASN A 122 8.10 -14.69 -8.41
N PHE A 123 6.91 -14.43 -8.94
CA PHE A 123 6.39 -15.04 -10.14
C PHE A 123 5.95 -13.95 -11.11
N ASP A 124 6.22 -14.16 -12.38
CA ASP A 124 5.65 -13.33 -13.43
C ASP A 124 4.13 -13.41 -13.41
N PHE A 125 3.47 -12.27 -13.31
CA PHE A 125 2.01 -12.25 -13.19
C PHE A 125 1.30 -12.87 -14.39
N PHE A 126 1.80 -12.64 -15.61
CA PHE A 126 1.14 -13.07 -16.85
C PHE A 126 1.47 -14.51 -17.23
N THR A 127 2.74 -14.88 -17.12
CA THR A 127 3.24 -16.20 -17.55
C THR A 127 3.27 -17.22 -16.41
N GLN A 128 3.06 -16.77 -15.17
CA GLN A 128 3.20 -17.59 -13.95
C GLN A 128 4.58 -18.24 -13.81
N THR A 129 5.59 -17.67 -14.46
CA THR A 129 6.96 -18.20 -14.43
C THR A 129 7.67 -17.76 -13.17
N PHE A 130 8.33 -18.68 -12.47
CA PHE A 130 9.15 -18.37 -11.31
C PHE A 130 10.34 -17.48 -11.71
N LYS A 131 10.54 -16.38 -10.97
CA LYS A 131 11.59 -15.37 -11.24
C LYS A 131 12.73 -15.37 -10.22
N GLY A 132 12.62 -16.14 -9.14
CA GLY A 132 13.62 -16.23 -8.09
C GLY A 132 13.09 -15.87 -6.71
N TYR A 133 13.95 -16.08 -5.73
CA TYR A 133 13.79 -15.64 -4.36
C TYR A 133 14.44 -14.26 -4.18
N PHE A 134 13.80 -13.40 -3.40
CA PHE A 134 14.25 -12.04 -3.11
C PHE A 134 14.14 -11.77 -1.61
N VAL A 135 14.85 -10.74 -1.15
CA VAL A 135 14.67 -10.24 0.21
C VAL A 135 13.36 -9.47 0.28
N ARG A 136 12.58 -9.68 1.35
CA ARG A 136 11.39 -8.87 1.61
C ARG A 136 11.79 -7.48 2.09
N GLY A 137 11.23 -6.43 1.47
CA GLY A 137 11.37 -5.07 1.97
C GLY A 137 10.70 -4.01 1.11
N ALA A 138 10.48 -2.84 1.69
CA ALA A 138 9.96 -1.66 0.99
C ALA A 138 11.13 -0.76 0.55
N ILE A 139 11.43 -0.74 -0.76
CA ILE A 139 12.56 0.02 -1.32
C ILE A 139 12.47 1.52 -1.02
N PHE A 140 11.27 2.09 -1.06
CA PHE A 140 11.00 3.49 -0.73
C PHE A 140 11.15 3.83 0.75
N ARG A 141 11.51 2.85 1.59
CA ARG A 141 11.81 2.97 3.03
C ARG A 141 13.25 2.53 3.33
N ALA A 142 14.15 2.66 2.35
CA ALA A 142 15.56 2.32 2.50
C ALA A 142 16.25 3.28 3.49
N ASP A 143 16.47 2.79 4.70
CA ASP A 143 17.17 3.46 5.78
C ASP A 143 18.60 2.92 5.85
N ILE A 144 19.57 3.72 5.42
CA ILE A 144 20.98 3.29 5.34
C ILE A 144 21.71 3.69 6.62
N TYR A 145 22.39 2.73 7.24
CA TYR A 145 23.30 2.90 8.37
C TYR A 145 24.72 2.56 7.93
N SER A 146 25.63 3.53 7.97
CA SER A 146 26.96 3.42 7.38
C SER A 146 28.05 4.01 8.27
N TYR A 147 29.28 3.50 8.13
CA TYR A 147 30.41 3.79 9.02
C TYR A 147 31.74 3.82 8.27
N GLY A 148 32.59 4.80 8.59
CA GLY A 148 33.96 4.87 8.06
C GLY A 148 33.97 4.74 6.53
N ALA A 149 34.65 3.72 6.01
CA ALA A 149 34.75 3.47 4.58
C ALA A 149 33.38 3.29 3.89
N SER A 150 32.38 2.70 4.56
CA SER A 150 31.05 2.55 4.00
C SER A 150 30.26 3.86 4.03
N ALA A 151 30.48 4.70 5.05
CA ALA A 151 29.92 6.05 5.09
C ALA A 151 30.52 6.94 4.00
N ASP A 152 31.82 6.82 3.73
CA ASP A 152 32.49 7.54 2.65
C ASP A 152 31.90 7.19 1.27
N TYR A 153 31.54 5.91 1.06
CA TYR A 153 30.79 5.48 -0.13
C TYR A 153 29.44 6.19 -0.23
N VAL A 154 28.65 6.22 0.85
CA VAL A 154 27.34 6.89 0.91
C VAL A 154 27.48 8.38 0.60
N ALA A 155 28.42 9.06 1.26
CA ALA A 155 28.69 10.48 1.12
C ALA A 155 29.15 10.87 -0.30
N LYS A 156 29.83 9.95 -0.99
CA LYS A 156 30.28 10.15 -2.37
C LYS A 156 29.19 9.86 -3.39
N TYR A 157 28.41 8.80 -3.21
CA TYR A 157 27.58 8.24 -4.29
C TYR A 157 26.08 8.34 -4.08
N LEU A 158 25.57 8.41 -2.84
CA LEU A 158 24.13 8.24 -2.58
C LEU A 158 23.37 9.52 -2.29
N LEU A 159 24.04 10.66 -2.08
CA LEU A 159 23.41 11.96 -1.83
C LEU A 159 22.98 12.69 -3.12
N ARG A 160 22.36 11.94 -4.04
CA ARG A 160 21.93 12.35 -5.38
C ARG A 160 20.70 11.55 -5.84
N SER A 161 20.10 11.94 -6.97
CA SER A 161 19.06 11.11 -7.61
C SER A 161 19.67 9.85 -8.22
N LEU A 162 19.09 8.69 -7.90
CA LEU A 162 19.59 7.37 -8.29
C LEU A 162 18.50 6.62 -9.04
N GLN A 163 18.84 6.02 -10.18
CA GLN A 163 17.90 5.23 -10.99
C GLN A 163 18.19 3.74 -10.85
N GLY A 164 17.15 2.93 -10.85
CA GLY A 164 17.25 1.47 -10.77
C GLY A 164 15.89 0.80 -10.85
N GLU A 165 15.81 -0.46 -10.40
CA GLU A 165 14.56 -1.21 -10.33
C GLU A 165 13.76 -0.78 -9.09
N TYR A 166 12.66 -0.05 -9.32
CA TYR A 166 11.71 0.35 -8.29
C TYR A 166 10.57 -0.68 -8.16
N LEU A 167 9.41 -0.31 -7.60
CA LEU A 167 8.30 -1.24 -7.31
C LEU A 167 7.68 -1.91 -8.55
N TRP A 168 7.51 -1.17 -9.64
CA TRP A 168 6.78 -1.63 -10.84
C TRP A 168 7.64 -1.58 -12.12
N GLY A 169 8.94 -1.43 -11.96
CA GLY A 169 9.90 -1.29 -13.06
C GLY A 169 10.91 -0.18 -12.79
N PRO A 170 11.61 0.30 -13.84
CA PRO A 170 12.63 1.33 -13.70
C PRO A 170 12.10 2.62 -13.07
N GLY A 171 12.83 3.18 -12.12
CA GLY A 171 12.47 4.41 -11.44
C GLY A 171 13.54 4.89 -10.47
N GLU A 172 13.22 5.96 -9.73
CA GLU A 172 14.13 6.53 -8.75
C GLU A 172 14.15 5.69 -7.46
N ILE A 173 15.35 5.24 -7.08
CA ILE A 173 15.60 4.34 -5.94
C ILE A 173 16.34 5.01 -4.78
N THR A 174 16.49 6.35 -4.82
CA THR A 174 17.26 7.10 -3.82
C THR A 174 16.82 6.73 -2.39
N PRO A 175 17.77 6.60 -1.42
CA PRO A 175 17.44 6.20 -0.06
C PRO A 175 16.42 7.14 0.61
N ALA A 176 15.60 6.59 1.50
CA ALA A 176 14.68 7.36 2.31
C ALA A 176 15.40 8.16 3.40
N MET A 177 16.53 7.64 3.90
CA MET A 177 17.36 8.27 4.93
C MET A 177 18.80 7.71 4.87
N CYS A 178 19.80 8.56 5.09
CA CYS A 178 21.21 8.18 5.20
C CYS A 178 21.80 8.56 6.57
N SER A 179 22.14 7.55 7.38
CA SER A 179 22.93 7.69 8.60
C SER A 179 24.40 7.42 8.31
N MET A 180 25.26 8.39 8.63
CA MET A 180 26.69 8.36 8.33
C MET A 180 27.51 8.66 9.58
N GLU A 181 28.38 7.74 9.96
CA GLU A 181 29.31 7.91 11.07
C GLU A 181 30.78 7.82 10.63
N ARG A 182 31.65 8.58 11.30
CA ARG A 182 33.11 8.54 11.12
C ARG A 182 33.55 8.76 9.68
N LEU A 183 32.93 9.72 8.99
CA LEU A 183 33.33 10.12 7.64
C LEU A 183 34.80 10.60 7.62
N SER A 184 35.52 10.17 6.59
CA SER A 184 36.87 10.65 6.28
C SER A 184 36.91 11.54 5.04
N VAL A 185 35.82 11.57 4.25
CA VAL A 185 35.67 12.43 3.08
C VAL A 185 34.61 13.50 3.30
N VAL A 186 34.77 14.63 2.60
CA VAL A 186 33.72 15.66 2.53
C VAL A 186 32.59 15.14 1.62
N PRO A 187 31.34 15.09 2.09
CA PRO A 187 30.20 14.64 1.29
C PRO A 187 29.93 15.48 0.03
N ASP A 188 29.56 14.81 -1.06
CA ASP A 188 29.10 15.44 -2.31
C ASP A 188 27.56 15.48 -2.34
N VAL A 189 27.00 16.49 -1.68
CA VAL A 189 25.54 16.67 -1.56
C VAL A 189 24.98 17.31 -2.83
N GLN A 190 24.37 16.52 -3.70
CA GLN A 190 23.70 16.99 -4.93
C GLN A 190 22.19 17.17 -4.74
N ARG A 191 21.57 16.39 -3.85
CA ARG A 191 20.15 16.51 -3.45
C ARG A 191 20.06 16.85 -1.97
N ARG A 192 19.30 17.90 -1.65
CA ARG A 192 19.23 18.50 -0.29
C ARG A 192 18.00 18.08 0.52
N ASP A 193 17.04 17.44 -0.13
CA ASP A 193 15.84 16.88 0.47
C ASP A 193 16.10 15.54 1.17
N ILE A 194 17.17 14.80 0.80
CA ILE A 194 17.54 13.52 1.42
C ILE A 194 17.75 13.73 2.94
N PRO A 195 17.00 13.02 3.80
CA PRO A 195 17.21 13.04 5.23
C PRO A 195 18.56 12.46 5.64
N ILE A 196 19.31 13.23 6.44
CA ILE A 196 20.66 12.89 6.87
C ILE A 196 20.75 12.85 8.40
N LEU A 197 21.23 11.73 8.93
CA LEU A 197 21.68 11.59 10.31
C LEU A 197 23.22 11.55 10.33
N SER A 198 23.85 12.64 10.78
CA SER A 198 25.30 12.76 10.89
C SER A 198 25.75 12.50 12.32
N VAL A 199 26.50 11.43 12.57
CA VAL A 199 26.88 11.00 13.92
C VAL A 199 28.39 11.05 14.11
N GLY A 200 28.84 11.81 15.11
CA GLY A 200 30.25 11.86 15.52
C GLY A 200 31.20 12.43 14.46
N ASN A 201 30.68 13.03 13.38
CA ASN A 201 31.49 13.61 12.31
C ASN A 201 32.09 14.96 12.70
N SER A 202 33.19 15.33 12.05
CA SER A 202 33.87 16.60 12.29
C SER A 202 33.00 17.81 11.93
N GLU A 203 33.32 18.97 12.51
CA GLU A 203 32.64 20.23 12.16
C GLU A 203 32.74 20.57 10.67
N GLU A 204 33.88 20.25 10.04
CA GLU A 204 34.10 20.45 8.61
C GLU A 204 33.14 19.61 7.76
N ILE A 205 32.96 18.33 8.11
CA ILE A 205 32.01 17.44 7.45
C ILE A 205 30.57 17.91 7.69
N ASN A 206 30.22 18.23 8.94
CA ASN A 206 28.88 18.71 9.27
C ASN A 206 28.51 20.00 8.54
N LYS A 207 29.50 20.85 8.24
CA LYS A 207 29.30 22.06 7.43
C LYS A 207 28.93 21.75 5.99
N ALA A 208 29.40 20.63 5.42
CA ALA A 208 29.04 20.21 4.07
C ALA A 208 27.56 19.84 3.93
N PHE A 209 26.93 19.35 5.00
CA PHE A 209 25.49 19.12 5.07
C PHE A 209 24.67 20.42 5.28
N GLY A 210 25.33 21.57 5.43
CA GLY A 210 24.67 22.85 5.63
C GLY A 210 23.68 23.16 4.51
N GLY A 211 22.41 23.40 4.87
CA GLY A 211 21.32 23.67 3.95
C GLY A 211 20.62 22.43 3.37
N CYS A 212 20.84 21.23 3.93
CA CYS A 212 19.92 20.11 3.72
C CYS A 212 18.62 20.37 4.49
N GLU A 213 17.49 19.97 3.92
CA GLU A 213 16.15 20.22 4.46
C GLU A 213 15.88 19.43 5.74
N HIS A 214 16.45 18.22 5.83
CA HIS A 214 16.28 17.29 6.93
C HIS A 214 17.65 16.82 7.42
N LEU A 215 18.19 17.48 8.45
CA LEU A 215 19.50 17.16 9.02
C LEU A 215 19.40 17.01 10.54
N LEU A 216 19.84 15.86 11.05
CA LEU A 216 20.05 15.61 12.47
C LEU A 216 21.55 15.35 12.71
N VAL A 217 22.20 16.22 13.50
CA VAL A 217 23.61 16.06 13.88
C VAL A 217 23.70 15.63 15.34
N LYS A 218 24.41 14.53 15.61
CA LYS A 218 24.59 13.97 16.96
C LYS A 218 26.04 13.61 17.23
N ALA A 219 26.44 13.61 18.50
CA ALA A 219 27.76 13.12 18.91
C ALA A 219 27.84 11.59 18.96
N LYS A 220 26.73 10.94 19.31
CA LYS A 220 26.60 9.48 19.41
C LYS A 220 25.20 9.07 18.94
N ALA A 221 25.13 7.93 18.26
CA ALA A 221 23.87 7.34 17.84
C ALA A 221 23.11 6.71 19.02
N ASP A 222 21.79 6.72 18.87
CA ASP A 222 20.85 5.93 19.66
C ASP A 222 19.77 5.49 18.67
N TYR A 223 19.97 4.35 18.00
CA TYR A 223 19.18 4.04 16.79
C TYR A 223 17.69 3.86 17.06
N GLU A 224 17.29 3.34 18.22
CA GLU A 224 15.86 3.27 18.57
C GLU A 224 15.28 4.67 18.74
N ALA A 225 15.94 5.54 19.52
CA ALA A 225 15.47 6.91 19.72
C ALA A 225 15.54 7.75 18.43
N ASP A 226 16.58 7.57 17.63
CA ASP A 226 16.78 8.25 16.35
C ASP A 226 15.76 7.78 15.32
N PHE A 227 15.44 6.48 15.32
CA PHE A 227 14.38 5.96 14.48
C PHE A 227 13.03 6.58 14.83
N ASP A 228 12.72 6.64 16.13
CA ASP A 228 11.46 7.15 16.62
C ASP A 228 11.28 8.66 16.48
N ALA A 229 12.35 9.44 16.58
CA ALA A 229 12.29 10.90 16.54
C ALA A 229 12.59 11.49 15.15
N PHE A 230 13.21 10.72 14.26
CA PHE A 230 13.70 11.24 12.98
C PHE A 230 13.48 10.25 11.82
N VAL A 231 14.10 9.07 11.82
CA VAL A 231 14.18 8.22 10.62
C VAL A 231 12.82 7.78 10.11
N LYS A 232 11.94 7.27 10.98
CA LYS A 232 10.68 6.63 10.57
C LYS A 232 9.72 7.55 9.80
N HIS A 233 9.93 8.86 9.90
CA HIS A 233 9.08 9.88 9.32
C HIS A 233 9.24 9.99 7.80
N PHE A 234 10.28 9.44 7.19
CA PHE A 234 10.56 9.69 5.78
C PHE A 234 10.31 8.47 4.89
N LYS A 235 9.78 8.69 3.69
CA LYS A 235 9.80 7.73 2.60
C LYS A 235 10.20 8.40 1.29
N MET A 236 10.91 7.68 0.43
CA MET A 236 11.22 8.13 -0.93
C MET A 236 10.16 7.64 -1.91
N TRP A 237 9.00 8.29 -1.96
CA TRP A 237 7.91 7.87 -2.83
C TRP A 237 8.09 8.41 -4.24
N CYS A 238 8.46 7.54 -5.18
CA CYS A 238 8.61 7.86 -6.61
C CYS A 238 9.50 9.10 -6.85
N GLY A 239 10.65 9.15 -6.17
CA GLY A 239 11.62 10.24 -6.28
C GLY A 239 11.33 11.48 -5.42
N LYS A 240 10.28 11.45 -4.60
CA LYS A 240 9.92 12.54 -3.69
C LYS A 240 10.01 12.08 -2.25
N VAL A 241 10.64 12.90 -1.40
CA VAL A 241 10.53 12.72 0.06
C VAL A 241 9.10 13.04 0.48
N GLU A 242 8.43 12.06 1.07
CA GLU A 242 7.12 12.23 1.70
C GLU A 242 7.23 11.92 3.20
N LEU A 243 6.40 12.60 4.00
CA LEU A 243 6.33 12.39 5.43
C LEU A 243 5.27 11.35 5.78
N GLU A 244 5.65 10.36 6.56
CA GLU A 244 4.73 9.42 7.19
C GLU A 244 3.98 10.09 8.36
N PRO A 245 2.69 9.79 8.55
CA PRO A 245 1.91 10.42 9.61
C PRO A 245 2.38 9.95 11.00
N ASP A 246 2.49 10.91 11.91
CA ASP A 246 2.62 10.64 13.34
C ASP A 246 1.23 10.54 13.97
N PHE A 247 0.70 9.32 14.06
CA PHE A 247 -0.63 9.08 14.63
C PHE A 247 -0.73 9.46 16.10
N LYS A 248 0.36 9.45 16.86
CA LYS A 248 0.35 9.93 18.24
C LYS A 248 0.12 11.44 18.27
N ALA A 249 0.82 12.20 17.41
CA ALA A 249 0.62 13.64 17.28
C ALA A 249 -0.76 14.01 16.71
N LEU A 250 -1.29 13.19 15.79
CA LEU A 250 -2.62 13.35 15.22
C LEU A 250 -3.76 12.90 16.16
N ASN A 251 -3.43 12.34 17.34
CA ASN A 251 -4.39 11.73 18.26
C ASN A 251 -5.28 10.67 17.57
N MET A 252 -4.64 9.80 16.78
CA MET A 252 -5.24 8.69 16.05
C MET A 252 -4.72 7.35 16.55
N THR A 253 -5.51 6.30 16.33
CA THR A 253 -5.13 4.91 16.53
C THR A 253 -5.04 4.18 15.19
N GLU A 254 -3.95 3.44 14.99
CA GLU A 254 -3.82 2.31 14.05
C GLU A 254 -3.91 1.04 14.89
N ASP A 255 -4.98 0.26 14.72
CA ASP A 255 -5.23 -0.97 15.46
C ASP A 255 -5.23 -2.17 14.51
N ALA A 256 -4.22 -3.03 14.65
CA ALA A 256 -4.11 -4.27 13.91
C ALA A 256 -4.97 -5.35 14.58
N GLY A 257 -5.82 -6.01 13.80
CA GLY A 257 -6.71 -7.05 14.28
C GLY A 257 -6.82 -8.23 13.32
N CYS A 258 -7.57 -9.24 13.73
CA CYS A 258 -7.97 -10.33 12.85
C CYS A 258 -9.35 -10.86 13.24
N VAL A 259 -10.08 -11.36 12.26
CA VAL A 259 -11.31 -12.14 12.48
C VAL A 259 -11.08 -13.56 11.96
N THR A 260 -11.44 -14.56 12.75
CA THR A 260 -11.53 -15.94 12.25
C THR A 260 -12.90 -16.12 11.59
N VAL A 261 -12.91 -16.40 10.29
CA VAL A 261 -14.12 -16.64 9.50
C VAL A 261 -14.26 -18.12 9.16
N ASN A 262 -15.48 -18.56 8.90
CA ASN A 262 -15.69 -19.84 8.24
C ASN A 262 -15.29 -19.71 6.78
N THR A 263 -14.53 -20.67 6.27
CA THR A 263 -14.25 -20.72 4.84
C THR A 263 -15.56 -20.99 4.11
N SER A 264 -16.00 -20.05 3.31
CA SER A 264 -17.30 -20.11 2.66
C SER A 264 -17.28 -21.08 1.48
N PRO A 265 -18.41 -21.73 1.13
CA PRO A 265 -18.46 -22.69 0.02
C PRO A 265 -18.06 -22.11 -1.35
N ASP A 266 -18.18 -20.80 -1.52
CA ASP A 266 -17.80 -20.02 -2.69
C ASP A 266 -16.32 -19.58 -2.68
N ASN A 267 -15.55 -19.87 -1.64
CA ASN A 267 -14.11 -19.60 -1.60
C ASN A 267 -13.36 -20.58 -2.51
N ARG A 268 -12.70 -20.04 -3.55
CA ARG A 268 -11.99 -20.84 -4.56
C ARG A 268 -10.49 -20.98 -4.30
N ILE A 269 -9.95 -20.17 -3.38
CA ILE A 269 -8.52 -20.14 -3.08
C ILE A 269 -8.22 -21.03 -1.88
N ILE A 270 -8.93 -20.82 -0.78
CA ILE A 270 -8.77 -21.61 0.44
C ILE A 270 -9.72 -22.81 0.35
N LYS A 271 -9.15 -23.99 0.12
CA LYS A 271 -9.89 -25.27 0.04
C LYS A 271 -9.56 -26.16 1.24
N ASP A 272 -10.54 -26.97 1.65
CA ASP A 272 -10.38 -28.01 2.68
C ASP A 272 -9.94 -27.51 4.08
N VAL A 273 -9.99 -26.20 4.30
CA VAL A 273 -9.75 -25.56 5.59
C VAL A 273 -11.10 -25.05 6.11
N LYS A 274 -11.53 -25.49 7.29
CA LYS A 274 -12.86 -25.13 7.84
C LYS A 274 -12.98 -23.64 8.19
N THR A 275 -11.93 -23.07 8.76
CA THR A 275 -11.88 -21.67 9.20
C THR A 275 -10.50 -21.11 8.95
N HIS A 276 -10.41 -19.83 8.60
CA HIS A 276 -9.13 -19.14 8.44
C HIS A 276 -9.18 -17.73 9.04
N LYS A 277 -8.01 -17.14 9.27
CA LYS A 277 -7.89 -15.77 9.77
C LYS A 277 -7.93 -14.78 8.62
N VAL A 278 -8.65 -13.69 8.82
CA VAL A 278 -8.62 -12.51 7.96
C VAL A 278 -8.06 -11.35 8.77
N GLY A 279 -6.89 -10.84 8.37
CA GLY A 279 -6.25 -9.69 8.97
C GLY A 279 -6.88 -8.37 8.53
N TYR A 280 -6.73 -7.35 9.35
CA TYR A 280 -7.11 -5.99 9.01
C TYR A 280 -6.34 -4.96 9.83
N PHE A 281 -6.30 -3.74 9.31
CA PHE A 281 -5.90 -2.55 10.06
C PHE A 281 -7.06 -1.58 10.17
N ALA A 282 -7.38 -1.17 11.40
CA ALA A 282 -8.40 -0.18 11.72
C ALA A 282 -7.75 1.17 12.04
N TYR A 283 -8.32 2.24 11.48
CA TYR A 283 -7.84 3.61 11.63
C TYR A 283 -8.97 4.51 12.11
N TYR A 284 -8.76 5.22 13.21
CA TYR A 284 -9.76 6.10 13.81
C TYR A 284 -9.14 7.14 14.74
N ASN A 285 -9.88 8.22 15.00
CA ASN A 285 -9.51 9.22 16.01
C ASN A 285 -9.70 8.67 17.41
N ASN A 286 -8.79 9.00 18.34
CA ASN A 286 -8.99 8.69 19.74
C ASN A 286 -10.23 9.44 20.26
N GLY A 287 -11.09 8.74 20.98
CA GLY A 287 -12.40 9.25 21.41
C GLY A 287 -13.53 9.11 20.38
N LEU A 288 -13.28 8.49 19.21
CA LEU A 288 -14.29 8.28 18.17
C LEU A 288 -15.57 7.62 18.73
N PHE A 289 -15.42 6.66 19.64
CA PHE A 289 -16.51 5.86 20.17
C PHE A 289 -17.19 6.46 21.42
N ASP A 290 -16.74 7.63 21.91
CA ASP A 290 -17.23 8.21 23.17
C ASP A 290 -18.71 8.58 23.13
N ASN A 291 -19.25 8.82 21.92
CA ASN A 291 -20.64 9.24 21.69
C ASN A 291 -21.51 8.13 21.07
N GLY A 292 -21.07 6.87 21.15
CA GLY A 292 -21.82 5.71 20.68
C GLY A 292 -21.37 5.16 19.32
N PRO A 293 -22.23 4.37 18.65
CA PRO A 293 -21.88 3.69 17.41
C PRO A 293 -21.54 4.65 16.25
N VAL A 294 -20.53 4.29 15.46
CA VAL A 294 -19.98 5.14 14.39
C VAL A 294 -20.04 4.49 13.01
N PRO A 295 -19.96 5.27 11.92
CA PRO A 295 -19.86 4.72 10.58
C PRO A 295 -18.63 3.84 10.39
N LEU A 296 -18.80 2.74 9.65
CA LEU A 296 -17.72 1.88 9.19
C LEU A 296 -17.53 2.07 7.69
N VAL A 297 -16.29 2.30 7.26
CA VAL A 297 -15.87 2.13 5.86
C VAL A 297 -14.91 0.94 5.78
N LEU A 298 -15.34 -0.13 5.11
CA LEU A 298 -14.54 -1.32 4.84
C LEU A 298 -13.77 -1.14 3.53
N GLY A 299 -12.44 -1.24 3.56
CA GLY A 299 -11.55 -0.94 2.44
C GLY A 299 -10.82 -2.18 1.89
N PHE A 300 -10.81 -2.33 0.55
CA PHE A 300 -10.17 -3.44 -0.16
C PHE A 300 -9.09 -2.93 -1.15
N HIS A 301 -7.86 -3.43 -1.02
CA HIS A 301 -6.71 -2.91 -1.77
C HIS A 301 -6.58 -3.47 -3.21
N GLY A 302 -5.66 -2.94 -4.01
CA GLY A 302 -5.35 -3.46 -5.35
C GLY A 302 -4.67 -4.85 -5.29
N GLY A 303 -4.75 -5.64 -6.35
CA GLY A 303 -4.33 -7.05 -6.32
C GLY A 303 -2.81 -7.29 -6.10
N GLY A 304 -1.98 -6.30 -6.44
CA GLY A 304 -0.52 -6.33 -6.19
C GLY A 304 -0.07 -5.50 -4.99
N ASP A 305 -1.02 -4.93 -4.25
CA ASP A 305 -0.77 -4.00 -3.15
C ASP A 305 -1.11 -4.64 -1.79
N SER A 306 -1.18 -3.87 -0.71
CA SER A 306 -1.64 -4.33 0.61
C SER A 306 -2.68 -3.38 1.23
N SER A 307 -3.26 -3.78 2.36
CA SER A 307 -4.20 -2.92 3.11
C SER A 307 -3.58 -1.56 3.48
N MET A 308 -2.32 -1.55 3.89
CA MET A 308 -1.56 -0.34 4.15
C MET A 308 -1.33 0.49 2.89
N TYR A 309 -1.02 -0.11 1.74
CA TYR A 309 -0.89 0.65 0.49
C TYR A 309 -2.16 1.46 0.19
N LEU A 310 -3.33 0.82 0.23
CA LEU A 310 -4.61 1.52 0.03
C LEU A 310 -4.78 2.65 1.05
N THR A 311 -4.45 2.37 2.31
CA THR A 311 -4.60 3.34 3.39
C THR A 311 -3.74 4.58 3.17
N PHE A 312 -2.44 4.41 2.91
CA PHE A 312 -1.45 5.49 2.93
C PHE A 312 -1.26 6.16 1.58
N VAL A 313 -1.38 5.43 0.46
CA VAL A 313 -1.22 5.98 -0.90
C VAL A 313 -2.52 6.61 -1.38
N ALA A 314 -3.67 5.97 -1.15
CA ALA A 314 -4.97 6.55 -1.51
C ALA A 314 -5.51 7.51 -0.43
N GLY A 315 -4.81 7.66 0.71
CA GLY A 315 -5.11 8.69 1.71
C GLY A 315 -6.31 8.42 2.62
N TRP A 316 -6.78 7.17 2.73
CA TRP A 316 -7.94 6.84 3.55
C TRP A 316 -7.76 7.13 5.04
N TRP A 317 -6.53 7.06 5.58
CA TRP A 317 -6.27 7.49 6.96
C TRP A 317 -6.56 8.98 7.17
N GLU A 318 -6.26 9.82 6.18
CA GLU A 318 -6.49 11.27 6.28
C GLU A 318 -7.99 11.58 6.16
N ILE A 319 -8.69 10.87 5.27
CA ILE A 319 -10.14 10.99 5.11
C ILE A 319 -10.84 10.56 6.41
N CYS A 320 -10.48 9.41 7.00
CA CYS A 320 -11.11 8.94 8.24
C CYS A 320 -10.82 9.86 9.42
N HIS A 321 -9.60 10.42 9.50
CA HIS A 321 -9.25 11.45 10.48
C HIS A 321 -10.14 12.68 10.35
N ARG A 322 -10.22 13.22 9.13
CA ARG A 322 -10.90 14.48 8.82
C ARG A 322 -12.41 14.42 9.04
N TYR A 323 -13.03 13.30 8.66
CA TYR A 323 -14.48 13.13 8.74
C TYR A 323 -14.95 12.26 9.90
N ASN A 324 -14.02 11.82 10.76
CA ASN A 324 -14.27 11.15 12.02
C ASN A 324 -15.15 9.90 11.89
N PHE A 325 -14.67 8.90 11.15
CA PHE A 325 -15.30 7.58 11.01
C PHE A 325 -14.28 6.45 11.22
N LEU A 326 -14.78 5.23 11.42
CA LEU A 326 -13.94 4.03 11.51
C LEU A 326 -13.62 3.53 10.11
N PHE A 327 -12.35 3.59 9.71
CA PHE A 327 -11.88 2.94 8.49
C PHE A 327 -11.23 1.61 8.83
N VAL A 328 -11.63 0.52 8.17
CA VAL A 328 -11.01 -0.80 8.33
C VAL A 328 -10.57 -1.31 6.98
N SER A 329 -9.26 -1.42 6.76
CA SER A 329 -8.71 -1.99 5.53
C SER A 329 -8.41 -3.48 5.74
N VAL A 330 -9.04 -4.32 4.92
CA VAL A 330 -8.91 -5.79 4.99
C VAL A 330 -7.63 -6.23 4.27
N GLU A 331 -6.80 -7.01 4.96
CA GLU A 331 -5.55 -7.53 4.41
C GLU A 331 -5.78 -8.81 3.60
N ASN A 332 -5.04 -8.96 2.51
CA ASN A 332 -5.12 -10.11 1.60
C ASN A 332 -6.57 -10.48 1.24
N HIS A 333 -7.43 -9.48 1.00
CA HIS A 333 -8.86 -9.68 0.71
C HIS A 333 -9.10 -10.52 -0.55
N GLN A 334 -8.06 -10.73 -1.36
CA GLN A 334 -8.03 -11.76 -2.40
C GLN A 334 -8.56 -13.11 -1.88
N ASN A 335 -8.11 -13.53 -0.70
CA ASN A 335 -8.48 -14.82 -0.12
C ASN A 335 -9.85 -14.82 0.55
N VAL A 336 -10.57 -13.70 0.51
CA VAL A 336 -11.81 -13.45 1.25
C VAL A 336 -12.96 -13.30 0.24
N THR A 337 -14.03 -14.07 0.38
CA THR A 337 -15.26 -13.92 -0.41
C THR A 337 -16.12 -12.75 0.08
N ALA A 338 -17.17 -12.35 -0.66
CA ALA A 338 -18.13 -11.38 -0.11
C ALA A 338 -18.86 -11.94 1.11
N THR A 339 -19.15 -13.24 1.11
CA THR A 339 -19.71 -13.97 2.26
C THR A 339 -18.82 -13.84 3.50
N GLU A 340 -17.52 -14.08 3.34
CA GLU A 340 -16.55 -13.97 4.43
C GLU A 340 -16.32 -12.51 4.84
N ALA A 341 -16.40 -11.54 3.92
CA ALA A 341 -16.33 -10.12 4.26
C ALA A 341 -17.50 -9.68 5.17
N VAL A 342 -18.70 -10.26 5.00
CA VAL A 342 -19.81 -10.05 5.95
C VAL A 342 -19.49 -10.69 7.31
N GLU A 343 -18.89 -11.87 7.36
CA GLU A 343 -18.41 -12.44 8.64
C GLU A 343 -17.33 -11.56 9.31
N VAL A 344 -16.46 -10.92 8.53
CA VAL A 344 -15.51 -9.92 9.04
C VAL A 344 -16.25 -8.75 9.67
N ILE A 345 -17.27 -8.18 9.01
CA ILE A 345 -18.10 -7.10 9.57
C ILE A 345 -18.72 -7.54 10.92
N GLU A 346 -19.27 -8.75 11.00
CA GLU A 346 -19.81 -9.30 12.25
C GLU A 346 -18.73 -9.49 13.34
N GLY A 347 -17.50 -9.82 12.96
CA GLY A 347 -16.35 -9.81 13.86
C GLY A 347 -15.99 -8.40 14.34
N LEU A 348 -16.01 -7.42 13.45
CA LEU A 348 -15.70 -6.02 13.77
C LEU A 348 -16.74 -5.43 14.73
N LYS A 349 -18.03 -5.72 14.56
CA LYS A 349 -19.11 -5.29 15.47
C LYS A 349 -18.91 -5.76 16.92
N LYS A 350 -18.18 -6.85 17.13
CA LYS A 350 -17.84 -7.33 18.48
C LYS A 350 -16.68 -6.56 19.12
N ARG A 351 -15.83 -5.91 18.30
CA ARG A 351 -14.66 -5.16 18.75
C ARG A 351 -14.92 -3.65 18.81
N TYR A 352 -15.71 -3.12 17.88
CA TYR A 352 -15.96 -1.69 17.73
C TYR A 352 -17.46 -1.38 17.77
N PRO A 353 -17.89 -0.30 18.45
CA PRO A 353 -19.25 0.23 18.34
C PRO A 353 -19.54 0.74 16.92
N ILE A 354 -20.12 -0.12 16.08
CA ILE A 354 -20.44 0.19 14.68
C ILE A 354 -21.94 0.46 14.53
N ASP A 355 -22.28 1.53 13.81
CA ASP A 355 -23.64 1.82 13.40
C ASP A 355 -24.03 0.94 12.19
N GLU A 356 -24.94 0.00 12.41
CA GLU A 356 -25.37 -0.97 11.39
C GLU A 356 -26.14 -0.35 10.21
N HIS A 357 -26.56 0.91 10.33
CA HIS A 357 -27.21 1.66 9.24
C HIS A 357 -26.23 2.53 8.45
N ARG A 358 -24.93 2.55 8.83
CA ARG A 358 -23.87 3.33 8.20
C ARG A 358 -22.60 2.48 7.99
N ILE A 359 -22.78 1.33 7.35
CA ILE A 359 -21.70 0.47 6.86
C ILE A 359 -21.51 0.74 5.37
N TYR A 360 -20.28 1.05 4.97
CA TYR A 360 -19.92 1.34 3.59
C TYR A 360 -18.76 0.45 3.14
N ALA A 361 -18.62 0.23 1.84
CA ALA A 361 -17.49 -0.47 1.25
C ALA A 361 -16.78 0.38 0.21
N THR A 362 -15.46 0.26 0.10
CA THR A 362 -14.64 0.88 -0.93
C THR A 362 -13.51 -0.05 -1.35
N GLY A 363 -13.01 0.13 -2.57
CA GLY A 363 -11.80 -0.56 -2.96
C GLY A 363 -11.27 -0.10 -4.31
N PHE A 364 -9.99 -0.39 -4.52
CA PHE A 364 -9.25 -0.03 -5.72
C PHE A 364 -8.96 -1.27 -6.57
N SER A 365 -9.12 -1.17 -7.89
CA SER A 365 -8.73 -2.23 -8.82
C SER A 365 -9.40 -3.57 -8.43
N MET A 366 -8.64 -4.60 -8.08
CA MET A 366 -9.22 -5.86 -7.59
C MET A 366 -10.07 -5.70 -6.33
N GLY A 367 -9.76 -4.73 -5.46
CA GLY A 367 -10.62 -4.34 -4.34
C GLY A 367 -11.92 -3.65 -4.76
N SER A 368 -11.95 -2.99 -5.92
CA SER A 368 -13.21 -2.54 -6.54
C SER A 368 -14.06 -3.75 -6.92
N GLY A 369 -13.44 -4.81 -7.46
CA GLY A 369 -14.10 -6.10 -7.70
C GLY A 369 -14.74 -6.67 -6.43
N LYS A 370 -14.01 -6.71 -5.31
CA LYS A 370 -14.56 -7.10 -4.00
C LYS A 370 -15.72 -6.22 -3.56
N THR A 371 -15.63 -4.91 -3.79
CA THR A 371 -16.70 -3.95 -3.49
C THR A 371 -17.95 -4.22 -4.32
N TRP A 372 -17.79 -4.59 -5.60
CA TRP A 372 -18.89 -5.00 -6.47
C TRP A 372 -19.50 -6.35 -6.06
N ASP A 373 -18.69 -7.32 -5.63
CA ASP A 373 -19.20 -8.59 -5.09
C ASP A 373 -20.10 -8.31 -3.85
N CYS A 374 -19.66 -7.42 -2.96
CA CYS A 374 -20.43 -7.02 -1.78
C CYS A 374 -21.78 -6.38 -2.17
N TYR A 375 -21.76 -5.48 -3.16
CA TYR A 375 -22.98 -4.84 -3.68
C TYR A 375 -23.95 -5.84 -4.32
N GLN A 376 -23.43 -6.75 -5.13
CA GLN A 376 -24.26 -7.64 -5.93
C GLN A 376 -24.73 -8.87 -5.15
N GLU A 377 -24.10 -9.25 -4.03
CA GLU A 377 -24.49 -10.45 -3.25
C GLU A 377 -25.07 -10.14 -1.86
N TYR A 378 -24.74 -8.97 -1.30
CA TYR A 378 -25.13 -8.56 0.06
C TYR A 378 -25.58 -7.09 0.13
N PRO A 379 -26.48 -6.63 -0.77
CA PRO A 379 -26.83 -5.21 -0.87
C PRO A 379 -27.45 -4.65 0.41
N ASP A 380 -28.19 -5.45 1.18
CA ASP A 380 -28.87 -5.04 2.40
C ASP A 380 -27.93 -4.72 3.59
N ILE A 381 -26.63 -4.99 3.44
CA ILE A 381 -25.64 -4.68 4.47
C ILE A 381 -25.12 -3.25 4.35
N PHE A 382 -25.07 -2.70 3.13
CA PHE A 382 -24.32 -1.48 2.85
C PHE A 382 -25.25 -0.28 2.65
N ALA A 383 -24.96 0.81 3.37
CA ALA A 383 -25.58 2.12 3.16
C ALA A 383 -25.04 2.84 1.91
N GLY A 384 -23.95 2.34 1.32
CA GLY A 384 -23.38 2.85 0.08
C GLY A 384 -22.01 2.22 -0.22
N ILE A 385 -21.60 2.30 -1.49
CA ILE A 385 -20.33 1.75 -1.96
C ILE A 385 -19.53 2.77 -2.77
N MET A 386 -18.21 2.65 -2.71
CA MET A 386 -17.24 3.51 -3.38
C MET A 386 -16.19 2.70 -4.16
N PRO A 387 -16.59 1.90 -5.17
CA PRO A 387 -15.66 1.18 -6.04
C PRO A 387 -14.83 2.15 -6.90
N ALA A 388 -13.54 1.85 -7.13
CA ALA A 388 -12.65 2.71 -7.91
C ALA A 388 -11.74 1.94 -8.86
N SER A 389 -11.60 2.44 -10.09
CA SER A 389 -10.64 2.00 -11.10
C SER A 389 -10.73 0.52 -11.48
N ALA A 390 -11.94 -0.04 -11.44
CA ALA A 390 -12.33 -1.25 -12.16
C ALA A 390 -13.84 -1.48 -12.01
N LEU A 391 -14.56 -1.71 -13.11
CA LEU A 391 -16.01 -1.95 -13.08
C LEU A 391 -16.38 -3.41 -12.83
N PHE A 392 -15.60 -4.37 -13.36
CA PHE A 392 -15.87 -5.82 -13.33
C PHE A 392 -17.27 -6.24 -13.88
N PRO A 393 -17.37 -7.32 -14.69
CA PRO A 393 -18.67 -7.81 -15.19
C PRO A 393 -19.65 -8.19 -14.07
N VAL A 394 -20.96 -8.08 -14.31
CA VAL A 394 -22.05 -8.27 -13.30
C VAL A 394 -22.29 -9.74 -12.94
N TYR A 395 -21.87 -10.66 -13.81
CA TYR A 395 -22.10 -12.11 -13.66
C TYR A 395 -20.82 -12.90 -13.40
N LYS A 396 -19.76 -12.21 -12.96
CA LYS A 396 -18.53 -12.85 -12.52
C LYS A 396 -18.08 -12.19 -11.22
N THR A 397 -17.78 -13.01 -10.22
CA THR A 397 -16.90 -12.59 -9.12
C THR A 397 -15.59 -12.08 -9.71
N PHE A 398 -14.81 -11.30 -8.95
CA PHE A 398 -13.51 -10.83 -9.46
C PHE A 398 -12.54 -11.98 -9.79
N TRP A 399 -12.80 -13.20 -9.31
CA TRP A 399 -12.11 -14.46 -9.68
C TRP A 399 -12.57 -15.06 -11.03
N GLY A 400 -13.44 -14.38 -11.77
CA GLY A 400 -13.95 -14.83 -13.07
C GLY A 400 -14.99 -15.96 -13.00
N GLY A 401 -15.33 -16.43 -11.80
CA GLY A 401 -16.37 -17.45 -11.57
C GLY A 401 -17.77 -16.84 -11.44
N PRO A 402 -18.86 -17.59 -11.69
CA PRO A 402 -20.22 -17.07 -11.47
C PRO A 402 -20.40 -16.56 -10.03
N PRO A 403 -21.17 -15.48 -9.81
CA PRO A 403 -21.60 -15.09 -8.48
C PRO A 403 -22.43 -16.21 -7.84
N THR A 404 -22.65 -16.10 -6.53
CA THR A 404 -23.68 -16.92 -5.87
C THR A 404 -25.06 -16.63 -6.48
N GLU A 405 -26.07 -17.43 -6.13
CA GLU A 405 -27.47 -17.21 -6.58
C GLU A 405 -28.07 -15.87 -6.09
N ARG A 406 -27.32 -15.06 -5.34
CA ARG A 406 -27.76 -13.85 -4.62
C ARG A 406 -27.70 -12.56 -5.43
N LEU A 407 -27.59 -12.65 -6.77
CA LEU A 407 -27.44 -11.45 -7.60
C LEU A 407 -28.54 -10.42 -7.30
N ASN A 408 -28.15 -9.26 -6.79
CA ASN A 408 -29.03 -8.15 -6.47
C ASN A 408 -29.67 -7.64 -7.76
N LYS A 409 -31.00 -7.55 -7.81
CA LYS A 409 -31.72 -6.99 -8.95
C LYS A 409 -32.68 -5.86 -8.55
N THR A 410 -32.83 -5.62 -7.26
CA THR A 410 -33.99 -4.89 -6.73
C THR A 410 -33.68 -4.00 -5.55
N VAL A 411 -32.55 -4.15 -4.87
CA VAL A 411 -32.18 -3.36 -3.70
C VAL A 411 -31.31 -2.19 -4.15
N PRO A 412 -31.84 -0.95 -4.18
CA PRO A 412 -31.05 0.22 -4.54
C PRO A 412 -30.00 0.50 -3.47
N VAL A 413 -28.75 0.70 -3.88
CA VAL A 413 -27.65 1.06 -2.96
C VAL A 413 -26.95 2.30 -3.52
N PRO A 414 -26.68 3.34 -2.72
CA PRO A 414 -25.89 4.47 -3.18
C PRO A 414 -24.52 4.06 -3.72
N VAL A 415 -24.16 4.55 -4.90
CA VAL A 415 -22.90 4.23 -5.59
C VAL A 415 -22.17 5.52 -5.95
N PHE A 416 -20.91 5.62 -5.55
CA PHE A 416 -19.96 6.55 -6.15
C PHE A 416 -18.85 5.74 -6.82
N TYR A 417 -18.78 5.75 -8.14
CA TYR A 417 -17.71 5.09 -8.88
C TYR A 417 -16.77 6.11 -9.49
N SER A 418 -15.46 5.83 -9.50
CA SER A 418 -14.47 6.63 -10.25
C SER A 418 -13.50 5.79 -11.05
N GLY A 419 -13.15 6.20 -12.28
CA GLY A 419 -12.12 5.56 -13.11
C GLY A 419 -11.22 6.56 -13.85
N GLY A 420 -10.04 6.12 -14.28
CA GLY A 420 -9.07 6.94 -15.01
C GLY A 420 -9.34 7.02 -16.52
N GLU A 421 -9.32 8.23 -17.09
CA GLU A 421 -9.58 8.46 -18.53
C GLU A 421 -8.47 7.94 -19.45
N GLU A 422 -7.25 7.77 -18.93
CA GLU A 422 -6.08 7.26 -19.66
C GLU A 422 -5.72 5.83 -19.24
N SER A 423 -6.61 5.14 -18.52
CA SER A 423 -6.35 3.77 -18.10
C SER A 423 -6.27 2.83 -19.29
N HIS A 424 -5.28 1.94 -19.27
CA HIS A 424 -5.16 0.82 -20.22
C HIS A 424 -6.06 -0.37 -19.84
N LEU A 425 -6.75 -0.30 -18.69
CA LEU A 425 -7.68 -1.31 -18.21
C LEU A 425 -9.14 -0.86 -18.42
N PRO A 426 -10.11 -1.80 -18.45
CA PRO A 426 -11.53 -1.49 -18.59
C PRO A 426 -12.13 -0.87 -17.32
N GLU A 427 -11.77 0.39 -17.05
CA GLU A 427 -12.25 1.18 -15.91
C GLU A 427 -13.44 2.06 -16.23
N LEU A 428 -13.65 2.43 -17.49
CA LEU A 428 -14.74 3.32 -17.89
C LEU A 428 -15.57 2.65 -18.99
N PRO A 429 -16.86 2.97 -19.13
CA PRO A 429 -17.76 2.27 -20.05
C PRO A 429 -17.33 2.35 -21.52
N PHE A 430 -16.63 3.41 -21.92
CA PHE A 430 -16.07 3.53 -23.27
C PHE A 430 -14.82 2.66 -23.52
N HIS A 431 -14.29 1.99 -22.49
CA HIS A 431 -13.15 1.06 -22.62
C HIS A 431 -13.59 -0.37 -23.00
N SER A 432 -14.74 -0.85 -22.52
CA SER A 432 -15.26 -2.18 -22.87
C SER A 432 -16.78 -2.33 -22.70
N ASP A 433 -17.35 -3.30 -23.40
CA ASP A 433 -18.73 -3.78 -23.26
C ASP A 433 -19.06 -4.21 -21.82
N SER A 434 -18.15 -4.93 -21.17
CA SER A 434 -18.27 -5.38 -19.78
C SER A 434 -18.28 -4.24 -18.77
N ALA A 435 -17.56 -3.15 -19.03
CA ALA A 435 -17.63 -1.95 -18.21
C ALA A 435 -19.00 -1.26 -18.37
N LEU A 436 -19.51 -1.18 -19.60
CA LEU A 436 -20.86 -0.68 -19.86
C LEU A 436 -21.95 -1.52 -19.19
N GLU A 437 -21.83 -2.85 -19.22
CA GLU A 437 -22.76 -3.78 -18.54
C GLU A 437 -22.91 -3.43 -17.05
N ARG A 438 -21.79 -3.17 -16.34
CA ARG A 438 -21.84 -2.79 -14.92
C ARG A 438 -22.58 -1.48 -14.70
N VAL A 439 -22.38 -0.48 -15.57
CA VAL A 439 -23.07 0.81 -15.50
C VAL A 439 -24.57 0.64 -15.73
N GLN A 440 -24.95 -0.14 -16.74
CA GLN A 440 -26.34 -0.49 -17.03
C GLN A 440 -27.02 -1.21 -15.85
N TYR A 441 -26.32 -2.16 -15.24
CA TYR A 441 -26.80 -2.86 -14.07
C TYR A 441 -27.05 -1.95 -12.86
N VAL A 442 -26.11 -1.04 -12.55
CA VAL A 442 -26.34 -0.04 -11.49
C VAL A 442 -27.51 0.87 -11.87
N ALA A 443 -27.63 1.26 -13.14
CA ALA A 443 -28.73 2.10 -13.61
C ALA A 443 -30.11 1.45 -13.43
N GLU A 444 -30.20 0.15 -13.73
CA GLU A 444 -31.41 -0.65 -13.55
C GLU A 444 -31.77 -0.82 -12.07
N VAL A 445 -30.83 -1.32 -11.25
CA VAL A 445 -31.08 -1.61 -9.83
C VAL A 445 -31.38 -0.34 -9.03
N ASN A 446 -30.67 0.77 -9.31
CA ASN A 446 -30.95 2.05 -8.67
C ASN A 446 -32.12 2.82 -9.32
N GLN A 447 -32.80 2.23 -10.32
CA GLN A 447 -33.96 2.79 -10.98
C GLN A 447 -33.72 4.22 -11.47
N LEU A 448 -32.68 4.44 -12.27
CA LEU A 448 -32.40 5.76 -12.82
C LEU A 448 -33.51 6.22 -13.77
N LYS A 449 -33.83 7.53 -13.73
CA LYS A 449 -34.76 8.16 -14.69
C LYS A 449 -34.23 8.07 -16.12
N LYS A 450 -32.92 8.25 -16.28
CA LYS A 450 -32.19 8.06 -17.53
C LYS A 450 -32.04 6.57 -17.81
N LYS A 451 -32.59 6.08 -18.92
CA LYS A 451 -32.56 4.66 -19.31
C LYS A 451 -31.39 4.38 -20.25
N PHE A 452 -30.64 3.32 -19.96
CA PHE A 452 -29.47 2.90 -20.73
C PHE A 452 -29.78 1.79 -21.77
N ASP A 453 -31.05 1.42 -21.93
CA ASP A 453 -31.53 0.30 -22.76
C ASP A 453 -31.14 0.41 -24.25
N GLY A 454 -30.80 1.60 -24.72
CA GLY A 454 -30.34 1.87 -26.09
C GLY A 454 -28.84 2.17 -26.22
N VAL A 455 -28.08 2.14 -25.12
CA VAL A 455 -26.64 2.41 -25.14
C VAL A 455 -25.91 1.11 -25.42
N SER A 456 -25.16 1.05 -26.52
CA SER A 456 -24.32 -0.09 -26.87
C SER A 456 -22.86 0.35 -27.05
N PHE A 457 -21.93 -0.56 -26.73
CA PHE A 457 -20.50 -0.29 -26.83
C PHE A 457 -20.05 -0.10 -28.29
N GLU A 458 -20.67 -0.82 -29.23
CA GLU A 458 -20.42 -0.69 -30.67
C GLU A 458 -20.73 0.71 -31.20
N GLN A 459 -21.60 1.45 -30.50
CA GLN A 459 -22.02 2.80 -30.85
C GLN A 459 -21.36 3.87 -29.98
N LYS A 460 -20.29 3.54 -29.24
CA LYS A 460 -19.65 4.45 -28.27
C LYS A 460 -19.21 5.80 -28.84
N ASP A 461 -18.77 5.82 -30.10
CA ASP A 461 -18.32 7.06 -30.76
C ASP A 461 -19.50 7.99 -31.12
N SER A 462 -20.74 7.52 -30.99
CA SER A 462 -21.98 8.29 -31.20
C SER A 462 -22.72 8.62 -29.89
N TRP A 463 -22.14 8.30 -28.73
CA TRP A 463 -22.74 8.58 -27.43
C TRP A 463 -22.90 10.07 -27.18
N GLU A 464 -23.99 10.47 -26.52
CA GLU A 464 -24.24 11.86 -26.13
C GLU A 464 -23.20 12.33 -25.10
N GLN A 465 -22.84 11.44 -24.16
CA GLN A 465 -21.71 11.63 -23.25
C GLN A 465 -20.61 10.62 -23.63
N PRO A 466 -19.41 11.06 -24.07
CA PRO A 466 -18.38 10.18 -24.65
C PRO A 466 -17.82 9.06 -23.75
N ILE A 467 -17.92 9.21 -22.43
CA ILE A 467 -17.44 8.27 -21.41
C ILE A 467 -18.57 7.36 -20.93
N TRP A 468 -19.73 7.94 -20.62
CA TRP A 468 -20.86 7.32 -19.90
C TRP A 468 -22.03 6.92 -20.79
N GLY A 469 -22.01 7.23 -22.08
CA GLY A 469 -23.16 7.02 -22.96
C GLY A 469 -24.16 8.16 -22.86
N ILE A 470 -24.69 8.36 -21.66
CA ILE A 470 -25.75 9.32 -21.35
C ILE A 470 -25.23 10.36 -20.34
N PRO A 471 -25.51 11.66 -20.54
CA PRO A 471 -25.12 12.67 -19.56
C PRO A 471 -25.92 12.53 -18.26
N GLY A 472 -25.22 12.65 -17.13
CA GLY A 472 -25.87 12.81 -15.83
C GLY A 472 -26.77 14.04 -15.76
N ASP A 473 -27.78 13.99 -14.89
CA ASP A 473 -28.74 15.07 -14.64
C ASP A 473 -28.07 16.32 -14.04
N LYS A 474 -26.96 16.11 -13.31
CA LYS A 474 -26.04 17.17 -12.87
C LYS A 474 -24.60 16.73 -13.12
N VAL A 475 -23.75 17.68 -13.53
CA VAL A 475 -22.31 17.46 -13.70
C VAL A 475 -21.53 18.42 -12.81
N GLU A 476 -20.52 17.91 -12.14
CA GLU A 476 -19.60 18.69 -11.30
C GLU A 476 -18.16 18.40 -11.70
N LYS A 477 -17.31 19.43 -11.72
CA LYS A 477 -15.89 19.32 -12.04
C LYS A 477 -15.08 19.82 -10.87
N ILE A 478 -14.20 18.98 -10.35
CA ILE A 478 -13.41 19.25 -9.15
C ILE A 478 -11.94 19.13 -9.55
N TYR A 479 -11.22 20.24 -9.50
CA TYR A 479 -9.82 20.31 -9.92
C TYR A 479 -8.88 19.95 -8.77
N ASP A 480 -7.94 19.07 -9.05
CA ASP A 480 -6.82 18.70 -8.16
C ASP A 480 -5.52 19.36 -8.67
N PRO A 481 -5.07 20.45 -8.03
CA PRO A 481 -3.85 21.15 -8.43
C PRO A 481 -2.59 20.32 -8.18
N SER A 482 -2.61 19.35 -7.27
CA SER A 482 -1.43 18.54 -6.93
C SER A 482 -1.01 17.60 -8.07
N ARG A 483 -1.98 17.24 -8.93
CA ARG A 483 -1.81 16.35 -10.08
C ARG A 483 -2.11 17.04 -11.41
N GLY A 484 -2.66 18.25 -11.39
CA GLY A 484 -3.14 18.93 -12.59
C GLY A 484 -4.31 18.21 -13.26
N SER A 485 -5.09 17.44 -12.50
CA SER A 485 -6.20 16.61 -13.00
C SER A 485 -7.56 17.13 -12.56
N THR A 486 -8.62 16.80 -13.30
CA THR A 486 -10.00 17.12 -12.94
C THR A 486 -10.80 15.84 -12.73
N LEU A 487 -11.47 15.73 -11.58
CA LEU A 487 -12.52 14.74 -11.35
C LEU A 487 -13.82 15.30 -11.91
N THR A 488 -14.38 14.65 -12.93
CA THR A 488 -15.68 15.01 -13.51
C THR A 488 -16.73 14.02 -13.01
N VAL A 489 -17.66 14.48 -12.17
CA VAL A 489 -18.71 13.66 -11.57
C VAL A 489 -20.03 13.89 -12.30
N HIS A 490 -20.61 12.83 -12.83
CA HIS A 490 -21.96 12.78 -13.38
C HIS A 490 -22.91 12.17 -12.33
N TYR A 491 -23.87 12.97 -11.89
CA TYR A 491 -24.90 12.57 -10.94
C TYR A 491 -26.17 12.17 -11.69
N TYR A 492 -26.78 11.05 -11.30
CA TYR A 492 -28.00 10.54 -11.91
C TYR A 492 -29.12 10.46 -10.89
N GLU A 493 -30.29 10.98 -11.25
CA GLU A 493 -31.49 10.97 -10.42
C GLU A 493 -32.24 9.64 -10.60
N SER A 494 -32.60 9.01 -9.50
CA SER A 494 -33.50 7.86 -9.48
C SER A 494 -34.96 8.28 -9.66
N GLU A 495 -35.83 7.33 -10.03
CA GLU A 495 -37.27 7.57 -10.27
C GLU A 495 -37.99 8.20 -9.07
N ASP A 496 -37.54 7.90 -7.85
CA ASP A 496 -38.03 8.48 -6.59
C ASP A 496 -37.46 9.87 -6.26
N GLY A 497 -36.64 10.44 -7.14
CA GLY A 497 -36.05 11.77 -7.00
C GLY A 497 -34.75 11.82 -6.19
N VAL A 498 -34.24 10.69 -5.70
CA VAL A 498 -32.98 10.65 -4.95
C VAL A 498 -31.81 10.48 -5.91
N ILE A 499 -30.82 11.37 -5.80
CA ILE A 499 -29.53 11.21 -6.50
C ILE A 499 -28.65 10.27 -5.67
N ARG A 500 -28.76 8.96 -5.91
CA ARG A 500 -27.96 7.92 -5.23
C ARG A 500 -26.81 7.37 -6.08
N THR A 501 -26.75 7.71 -7.36
CA THR A 501 -25.71 7.24 -8.27
C THR A 501 -24.86 8.40 -8.77
N ALA A 502 -23.55 8.28 -8.57
CA ALA A 502 -22.54 9.19 -9.08
C ALA A 502 -21.46 8.39 -9.82
N PHE A 503 -21.22 8.74 -11.08
CA PHE A 503 -20.17 8.15 -11.91
C PHE A 503 -19.16 9.22 -12.28
N ALA A 504 -17.89 8.96 -11.96
CA ALA A 504 -16.84 9.95 -12.09
C ALA A 504 -15.67 9.46 -12.95
N SER A 505 -15.08 10.37 -13.72
CA SER A 505 -13.85 10.14 -14.47
C SER A 505 -12.76 11.11 -14.02
N VAL A 506 -11.50 10.69 -14.11
CA VAL A 506 -10.35 11.54 -13.76
C VAL A 506 -9.45 11.74 -14.97
N SER A 507 -9.30 13.00 -15.38
CA SER A 507 -8.45 13.37 -16.53
C SER A 507 -6.97 13.09 -16.25
N GLY A 508 -6.25 12.54 -17.22
CA GLY A 508 -4.81 12.27 -17.09
C GLY A 508 -4.46 11.18 -16.07
N GLN A 509 -5.45 10.39 -15.62
CA GLN A 509 -5.23 9.29 -14.70
C GLN A 509 -5.21 7.96 -15.47
N ILE A 510 -4.14 7.20 -15.25
CA ILE A 510 -4.00 5.80 -15.69
C ILE A 510 -4.66 4.86 -14.66
N HIS A 511 -4.14 3.65 -14.45
CA HIS A 511 -4.61 2.76 -13.39
C HIS A 511 -4.03 3.15 -12.01
N GLU A 512 -4.72 4.04 -11.29
CA GLU A 512 -4.30 4.56 -9.99
C GLU A 512 -5.50 4.80 -9.05
N CYS A 513 -5.26 4.91 -7.75
CA CYS A 513 -6.24 5.38 -6.77
C CYS A 513 -5.71 6.65 -6.10
N ARG A 514 -6.51 7.72 -6.06
CA ARG A 514 -6.08 9.04 -5.57
C ARG A 514 -6.95 9.48 -4.40
N HIS A 515 -6.32 10.14 -3.42
CA HIS A 515 -7.00 10.76 -2.27
C HIS A 515 -8.15 11.66 -2.74
N HIS A 516 -7.92 12.53 -3.72
CA HIS A 516 -8.95 13.42 -4.25
C HIS A 516 -10.25 12.69 -4.66
N SER A 517 -10.16 11.57 -5.36
CA SER A 517 -11.32 10.78 -5.77
C SER A 517 -11.98 10.09 -4.56
N CYS A 518 -11.18 9.50 -3.67
CA CYS A 518 -11.66 8.82 -2.47
C CYS A 518 -12.42 9.78 -1.53
N GLU A 519 -11.90 10.99 -1.32
CA GLU A 519 -12.52 11.98 -0.45
C GLU A 519 -13.87 12.45 -0.99
N ASN A 520 -13.96 12.69 -2.31
CA ASN A 520 -15.22 13.08 -2.95
C ASN A 520 -16.24 11.93 -2.95
N ALA A 521 -15.78 10.68 -3.09
CA ALA A 521 -16.64 9.51 -2.92
C ALA A 521 -17.24 9.46 -1.52
N TRP A 522 -16.43 9.67 -0.48
CA TRP A 522 -16.89 9.72 0.91
C TRP A 522 -17.88 10.88 1.15
N LYS A 523 -17.58 12.09 0.68
CA LYS A 523 -18.49 13.25 0.80
C LYS A 523 -19.88 12.98 0.21
N PHE A 524 -19.93 12.21 -0.87
CA PHE A 524 -21.19 11.80 -1.47
C PHE A 524 -21.89 10.70 -0.65
N ILE A 525 -21.19 9.60 -0.36
CA ILE A 525 -21.77 8.39 0.24
C ILE A 525 -22.16 8.57 1.72
N SER A 526 -21.41 9.38 2.47
CA SER A 526 -21.67 9.64 3.91
C SER A 526 -23.01 10.30 4.20
N ARG A 527 -23.70 10.82 3.18
CA ARG A 527 -25.05 11.40 3.29
C ARG A 527 -26.16 10.36 3.40
N PHE A 528 -25.86 9.10 3.13
CA PHE A 528 -26.84 8.02 3.06
C PHE A 528 -26.79 7.14 4.31
N THR A 529 -27.94 6.60 4.64
CA THR A 529 -28.16 5.60 5.69
C THR A 529 -29.18 4.60 5.16
N ARG A 530 -29.09 3.34 5.60
CA ARG A 530 -29.97 2.26 5.13
C ARG A 530 -31.34 2.29 5.80
#